data_AF-A0A5C7SJE1-F1
#
_entry.id   AF-A0A5C7SJE1-F1
#
_cell.length_a   1.000
_cell.length_b   1.000
_cell.length_c   1.000
_cell.angle_alpha   90.00
_cell.angle_beta   90.00
_cell.angle_gamma   90.00
#
_symmetry.space_group_name_H-M   'P 1'
#
loop_
_entity.id
_entity.type
_entity.pdbx_description
1 polymer ?
#
loop_
_entity_poly.entity_id
_entity_poly.type
_entity_poly.pdbx_seq_one_letter_code
_entity_poly.pdbx_strand_id
1 'polypeptide(L)'
;MILNSAKRELLEAELLSAEGLAPKGRSLTGDAMRRLLRNKAAALSLIVLAVLVLVAIFGPYFLPFNYEDPDWNSFRGAPDFAAGHYFGTDGNGRDLLARTLYGTRVSLTVALVATLVSVVIGVLYGAVAGYFGGRVDAIMMRFVDIMYALPYVLFVILLMVIFGRNVYLLFAAIGALEWLTMARIVRGQTLSIKQREFIEAARASGQRSFKIILKHIVPNLVG
;
A
#
# COMPACT_ATOMS: atom_id res chain seq x y z
N MET A 1 -25.82 54.24 8.03
CA MET A 1 -24.98 53.44 8.94
C MET A 1 -24.04 52.61 8.07
N ILE A 2 -22.79 53.06 7.89
CA ILE A 2 -21.84 52.43 6.96
C ILE A 2 -21.26 51.20 7.66
N LEU A 3 -21.62 50.01 7.18
CA LEU A 3 -21.00 48.76 7.63
C LEU A 3 -19.49 48.82 7.32
N ASN A 4 -18.65 48.62 8.34
CA ASN A 4 -17.21 48.39 8.21
C ASN A 4 -16.96 47.20 7.25
N SER A 5 -15.92 47.26 6.42
CA SER A 5 -15.53 46.23 5.46
C SER A 5 -15.50 44.82 6.06
N ALA A 6 -14.96 44.65 7.27
CA ALA A 6 -14.90 43.35 7.94
C ALA A 6 -16.30 42.76 8.22
N LYS A 7 -17.29 43.63 8.50
CA LYS A 7 -18.68 43.20 8.76
C LYS A 7 -19.43 42.89 7.45
N ARG A 8 -19.02 43.50 6.32
CA ARG A 8 -19.53 43.14 5.00
C ARG A 8 -19.01 41.77 4.56
N GLU A 9 -17.73 41.50 4.73
CA GLU A 9 -17.13 40.19 4.39
C GLU A 9 -17.77 39.03 5.17
N LEU A 10 -18.03 39.23 6.47
CA LEU A 10 -18.73 38.24 7.29
C LEU A 10 -20.18 38.01 6.83
N LEU A 11 -20.90 39.10 6.49
CA LEU A 11 -22.27 39.00 6.00
C LEU A 11 -22.34 38.32 4.62
N GLU A 12 -21.39 38.62 3.73
CA GLU A 12 -21.23 37.97 2.44
C GLU A 12 -20.90 36.48 2.60
N ALA A 13 -20.01 36.12 3.53
CA ALA A 13 -19.70 34.72 3.83
C ALA A 13 -20.92 33.97 4.41
N GLU A 14 -21.70 34.61 5.29
CA GLU A 14 -22.96 34.05 5.84
C GLU A 14 -24.02 33.87 4.75
N LEU A 15 -24.20 34.86 3.87
CA LEU A 15 -25.12 34.81 2.73
C LEU A 15 -24.72 33.71 1.74
N LEU A 16 -23.43 33.61 1.39
CA LEU A 16 -22.91 32.54 0.53
C LEU A 16 -23.08 31.14 1.16
N SER A 17 -22.95 31.03 2.48
CA SER A 17 -23.22 29.79 3.20
C SER A 17 -24.71 29.45 3.25
N ALA A 18 -25.59 30.44 3.42
CA ALA A 18 -27.04 30.29 3.44
C ALA A 18 -27.59 29.92 2.05
N GLU A 19 -27.00 30.45 0.98
CA GLU A 19 -27.33 30.12 -0.41
C GLU A 19 -26.72 28.77 -0.88
N GLY A 20 -25.94 28.09 -0.03
CA GLY A 20 -25.27 26.84 -0.39
C GLY A 20 -24.16 26.99 -1.44
N LEU A 21 -23.73 28.22 -1.71
CA LEU A 21 -22.65 28.59 -2.63
C LEU A 21 -21.27 28.56 -1.96
N ALA A 22 -21.20 28.31 -0.65
CA ALA A 22 -19.94 28.09 0.04
C ALA A 22 -19.13 26.97 -0.64
N PRO A 23 -17.84 27.21 -0.97
CA PRO A 23 -17.02 26.23 -1.66
C PRO A 23 -16.93 24.95 -0.84
N LYS A 24 -17.54 23.86 -1.33
CA LYS A 24 -17.48 22.55 -0.68
C LYS A 24 -16.02 22.16 -0.50
N GLY A 25 -15.63 21.89 0.75
CA GLY A 25 -14.30 21.36 1.07
C GLY A 25 -14.04 20.11 0.24
N ARG A 26 -12.98 20.13 -0.58
CA ARG A 26 -12.59 18.97 -1.37
C ARG A 26 -12.03 17.90 -0.46
N SER A 27 -12.53 16.68 -0.58
CA SER A 27 -11.90 15.54 0.08
C SER A 27 -10.57 15.24 -0.60
N LEU A 28 -9.48 15.21 0.17
CA LEU A 28 -8.14 14.86 -0.30
C LEU A 28 -8.13 13.46 -0.95
N THR A 29 -8.91 12.51 -0.40
CA THR A 29 -9.04 11.16 -0.97
C THR A 29 -9.83 11.17 -2.29
N GLY A 30 -10.82 12.05 -2.41
CA GLY A 30 -11.58 12.24 -3.64
C GLY A 30 -10.73 12.83 -4.77
N ASP A 31 -9.88 13.80 -4.45
CA ASP A 31 -8.95 14.40 -5.41
C ASP A 31 -7.87 13.40 -5.85
N ALA A 32 -7.33 12.61 -4.91
CA ALA A 32 -6.37 11.53 -5.21
C ALA A 32 -7.01 10.47 -6.13
N MET A 33 -8.22 9.99 -5.82
CA MET A 33 -8.93 9.01 -6.64
C MET A 33 -9.22 9.54 -8.05
N ARG A 34 -9.65 10.81 -8.15
CA ARG A 34 -9.91 11.44 -9.44
C ARG A 34 -8.64 11.55 -10.29
N ARG A 35 -7.48 11.86 -9.68
CA ARG A 35 -6.18 11.87 -10.37
C ARG A 35 -5.77 10.49 -10.85
N LEU A 36 -5.98 9.47 -10.01
CA LEU A 36 -5.67 8.07 -10.33
C LEU A 36 -6.47 7.60 -11.56
N LEU A 37 -7.79 7.82 -11.57
CA LEU A 37 -8.67 7.40 -12.67
C LEU A 37 -8.48 8.23 -13.95
N ARG A 38 -8.00 9.47 -13.84
CA ARG A 38 -7.70 10.31 -15.00
C ARG A 38 -6.40 9.88 -15.70
N ASN A 39 -5.51 9.19 -15.00
CA ASN A 39 -4.29 8.64 -15.57
C ASN A 39 -4.59 7.32 -16.30
N LYS A 40 -4.52 7.35 -17.65
CA LYS A 40 -4.82 6.18 -18.50
C LYS A 40 -3.95 4.96 -18.17
N ALA A 41 -2.68 5.16 -17.83
CA ALA A 41 -1.77 4.07 -17.47
C ALA A 41 -2.13 3.45 -16.11
N ALA A 42 -2.50 4.29 -15.14
CA ALA A 42 -2.95 3.81 -13.83
C ALA A 42 -4.30 3.07 -13.94
N ALA A 43 -5.24 3.61 -14.72
CA ALA A 43 -6.53 2.97 -14.97
C ALA A 43 -6.37 1.59 -15.64
N LEU A 44 -5.51 1.50 -16.66
CA LEU A 44 -5.19 0.22 -17.32
C LEU A 44 -4.59 -0.79 -16.33
N SER A 45 -3.63 -0.36 -15.51
CA SER A 45 -3.01 -1.23 -14.51
C SER A 45 -4.03 -1.75 -13.49
N LEU A 46 -4.99 -0.91 -13.09
CA LEU A 46 -6.05 -1.28 -12.16
C LEU A 46 -7.01 -2.31 -12.76
N ILE A 47 -7.33 -2.18 -14.05
CA ILE A 47 -8.12 -3.17 -14.79
C ILE A 47 -7.38 -4.51 -14.87
N VAL A 48 -6.10 -4.50 -15.26
CA VAL A 48 -5.29 -5.73 -15.34
C VAL A 48 -5.21 -6.41 -13.99
N LEU A 49 -4.94 -5.66 -12.92
CA LEU A 49 -4.90 -6.21 -11.56
C LEU A 49 -6.26 -6.80 -11.14
N ALA A 50 -7.37 -6.10 -11.44
CA ALA A 50 -8.71 -6.62 -11.15
C ALA A 50 -8.98 -7.92 -11.89
N VAL A 51 -8.61 -8.02 -13.18
CA VAL A 51 -8.73 -9.26 -13.95
C VAL A 51 -7.88 -10.38 -13.34
N LEU A 52 -6.63 -10.11 -12.96
CA LEU A 52 -5.78 -11.11 -12.31
C LEU A 52 -6.35 -11.60 -10.98
N VAL A 53 -6.91 -10.70 -10.17
CA VAL A 53 -7.57 -11.06 -8.91
C VAL A 53 -8.78 -11.94 -9.18
N LEU A 54 -9.61 -11.58 -10.16
CA LEU A 54 -10.78 -12.38 -10.55
C LEU A 54 -10.37 -13.75 -11.06
N VAL A 55 -9.36 -13.83 -11.93
CA VAL A 55 -8.84 -15.10 -12.47
C VAL A 55 -8.21 -15.95 -11.37
N ALA A 56 -7.49 -15.37 -10.42
CA ALA A 56 -6.89 -16.11 -9.31
C ALA A 56 -7.92 -16.64 -8.31
N ILE A 57 -9.03 -15.92 -8.09
CA ILE A 57 -10.10 -16.32 -7.18
C ILE A 57 -11.04 -17.32 -7.85
N PHE A 58 -11.52 -16.99 -9.05
CA PHE A 58 -12.57 -17.76 -9.73
C PHE A 58 -12.02 -18.85 -10.65
N GLY A 59 -10.82 -18.66 -11.22
CA GLY A 59 -10.21 -19.59 -12.17
C GLY A 59 -10.08 -21.03 -11.65
N PRO A 60 -9.64 -21.28 -10.40
CA PRO A 60 -9.57 -22.64 -9.86
C PRO A 60 -10.91 -23.41 -9.85
N TYR A 61 -12.06 -22.72 -9.80
CA TYR A 61 -13.38 -23.37 -9.84
C TYR A 61 -13.78 -23.87 -11.23
N PHE A 62 -13.11 -23.39 -12.28
CA PHE A 62 -13.38 -23.79 -13.67
C PHE A 62 -12.41 -24.87 -14.17
N LEU A 63 -11.42 -25.25 -13.36
CA LEU A 63 -10.44 -26.25 -13.75
C LEU A 63 -10.89 -27.67 -13.38
N PRO A 64 -10.63 -28.66 -14.25
CA PRO A 64 -10.96 -30.06 -13.97
C PRO A 64 -10.05 -30.68 -12.90
N PHE A 65 -8.85 -30.14 -12.72
CA PHE A 65 -7.83 -30.65 -11.80
C PHE A 65 -7.58 -29.70 -10.63
N ASN A 66 -7.31 -30.27 -9.47
CA ASN A 66 -6.88 -29.54 -8.29
C ASN A 66 -5.36 -29.28 -8.31
N TYR A 67 -4.87 -28.34 -7.50
CA TYR A 67 -3.45 -27.95 -7.49
C TYR A 67 -2.51 -28.97 -6.80
N GLU A 68 -3.06 -29.87 -5.99
CA GLU A 68 -2.32 -30.90 -5.25
C GLU A 68 -2.38 -32.29 -5.88
N ASP A 69 -3.50 -32.58 -6.55
CA ASP A 69 -3.83 -33.92 -7.04
C ASP A 69 -2.97 -34.29 -8.26
N PRO A 70 -2.16 -35.36 -8.18
CA PRO A 70 -1.37 -35.81 -9.31
C PRO A 70 -2.23 -36.65 -10.28
N ASP A 71 -2.12 -36.36 -11.57
CA ASP A 71 -2.56 -37.26 -12.63
C ASP A 71 -1.44 -38.25 -12.96
N TRP A 72 -1.65 -39.50 -12.55
CA TRP A 72 -0.71 -40.60 -12.77
C TRP A 72 -0.55 -41.00 -14.25
N ASN A 73 -1.44 -40.52 -15.13
CA ASN A 73 -1.35 -40.80 -16.56
C ASN A 73 -0.56 -39.73 -17.33
N SER A 74 -0.27 -38.59 -16.70
CA SER A 74 0.30 -37.42 -17.35
C SER A 74 1.50 -36.89 -16.58
N PHE A 75 2.62 -37.64 -16.58
CA PHE A 75 3.88 -37.18 -15.99
C PHE A 75 4.69 -36.33 -16.96
N ARG A 76 5.04 -35.10 -16.58
CA ARG A 76 5.78 -34.15 -17.44
C ARG A 76 5.14 -34.00 -18.82
N GLY A 77 3.82 -33.97 -18.86
CA GLY A 77 3.03 -33.79 -20.07
C GLY A 77 3.20 -32.37 -20.60
N ALA A 78 3.35 -32.26 -21.93
CA ALA A 78 3.23 -30.97 -22.61
C ALA A 78 1.80 -30.41 -22.46
N PRO A 79 1.57 -29.12 -22.77
CA PRO A 79 0.23 -28.55 -22.84
C PRO A 79 -0.72 -29.41 -23.69
N ASP A 80 -1.83 -29.85 -23.09
CA ASP A 80 -2.84 -30.66 -23.74
C ASP A 80 -4.25 -30.14 -23.42
N PHE A 81 -4.96 -29.70 -24.47
CA PHE A 81 -6.31 -29.20 -24.39
C PHE A 81 -7.36 -30.32 -24.28
N ALA A 82 -7.08 -31.51 -24.77
CA ALA A 82 -8.00 -32.65 -24.75
C ALA A 82 -8.03 -33.31 -23.36
N ALA A 83 -6.86 -33.50 -22.74
CA ALA A 83 -6.75 -33.98 -21.37
C ALA A 83 -7.14 -32.93 -20.31
N GLY A 84 -7.26 -31.66 -20.69
CA GLY A 84 -7.57 -30.54 -19.77
C GLY A 84 -6.35 -29.96 -19.05
N HIS A 85 -5.13 -30.41 -19.39
CA HIS A 85 -3.87 -29.87 -18.90
C HIS A 85 -3.36 -28.71 -19.76
N TYR A 86 -4.06 -27.57 -19.70
CA TYR A 86 -3.80 -26.43 -20.58
C TYR A 86 -2.35 -25.91 -20.56
N PHE A 87 -1.68 -25.98 -19.40
CA PHE A 87 -0.26 -25.58 -19.26
C PHE A 87 0.69 -26.78 -19.17
N GLY A 88 0.17 -28.01 -19.29
CA GLY A 88 0.91 -29.24 -19.04
C GLY A 88 0.98 -29.62 -17.56
N THR A 89 1.82 -30.60 -17.25
CA THR A 89 1.98 -31.13 -15.88
C THR A 89 3.41 -31.07 -15.39
N ASP A 90 3.58 -31.03 -14.06
CA ASP A 90 4.89 -31.05 -13.43
C ASP A 90 5.51 -32.48 -13.38
N GLY A 91 6.69 -32.58 -12.75
CA GLY A 91 7.39 -33.86 -12.59
C GLY A 91 6.63 -34.92 -11.78
N ASN A 92 5.57 -34.54 -11.07
CA ASN A 92 4.72 -35.42 -10.29
C ASN A 92 3.32 -35.58 -10.90
N GLY A 93 3.10 -35.10 -12.13
CA GLY A 93 1.82 -35.18 -12.82
C GLY A 93 0.77 -34.18 -12.33
N ARG A 94 1.14 -33.13 -11.59
CA ARG A 94 0.20 -32.10 -11.15
C ARG A 94 -0.03 -31.04 -12.22
N ASP A 95 -1.26 -30.58 -12.34
CA ASP A 95 -1.65 -29.57 -13.33
C ASP A 95 -0.97 -28.21 -13.09
N LEU A 96 -0.26 -27.71 -14.10
CA LEU A 96 0.50 -26.46 -13.98
C LEU A 96 -0.39 -25.22 -13.97
N LEU A 97 -1.55 -25.23 -14.62
CA LEU A 97 -2.45 -24.08 -14.64
C LEU A 97 -3.10 -23.91 -13.27
N ALA A 98 -3.62 -24.98 -12.67
CA ALA A 98 -4.17 -24.99 -11.32
C ALA A 98 -3.14 -24.51 -10.29
N ARG A 99 -1.89 -24.99 -10.39
CA ARG A 99 -0.80 -24.54 -9.52
C ARG A 99 -0.42 -23.08 -9.73
N THR A 100 -0.47 -22.59 -10.97
CA THR A 100 -0.20 -21.18 -11.29
C THR A 100 -1.28 -20.26 -10.73
N LEU A 101 -2.55 -20.64 -10.83
CA LEU A 101 -3.66 -19.86 -10.27
C LEU A 101 -3.62 -19.85 -8.74
N TYR A 102 -3.36 -21.00 -8.12
CA TYR A 102 -3.18 -21.08 -6.67
C TYR A 102 -1.98 -20.25 -6.21
N GLY A 103 -0.84 -20.34 -6.90
CA GLY A 103 0.34 -19.52 -6.65
C GLY A 103 0.03 -18.03 -6.76
N THR A 104 -0.70 -17.62 -7.80
CA THR A 104 -1.15 -16.23 -7.99
C THR A 104 -1.98 -15.75 -6.80
N ARG A 105 -2.93 -16.56 -6.30
CA ARG A 105 -3.73 -16.22 -5.11
C ARG A 105 -2.87 -16.00 -3.87
N VAL A 106 -1.89 -16.88 -3.63
CA VAL A 106 -0.95 -16.75 -2.50
C VAL A 106 -0.13 -15.47 -2.66
N SER A 107 0.47 -15.24 -3.82
CA SER A 107 1.28 -14.05 -4.11
C SER A 107 0.49 -12.75 -3.95
N LEU A 108 -0.75 -12.69 -4.44
CA LEU A 108 -1.63 -11.52 -4.28
C LEU A 108 -1.97 -11.24 -2.82
N THR A 109 -2.28 -12.29 -2.06
CA THR A 109 -2.62 -12.17 -0.62
C THR A 109 -1.42 -11.63 0.16
N VAL A 110 -0.24 -12.19 -0.10
CA VAL A 110 1.02 -11.73 0.49
C VAL A 110 1.29 -10.28 0.13
N ALA A 111 1.24 -9.94 -1.17
CA ALA A 111 1.54 -8.59 -1.64
C ALA A 111 0.60 -7.56 -1.01
N LEU A 112 -0.68 -7.90 -0.84
CA LEU A 112 -1.66 -7.04 -0.18
C LEU A 112 -1.32 -6.81 1.30
N VAL A 113 -1.06 -7.88 2.06
CA VAL A 113 -0.72 -7.79 3.48
C VAL A 113 0.60 -7.04 3.68
N ALA A 114 1.62 -7.38 2.89
CA ALA A 114 2.92 -6.72 2.86
C ALA A 114 2.78 -5.22 2.62
N THR A 115 2.03 -4.84 1.59
CA THR A 115 1.82 -3.42 1.24
C THR A 115 1.07 -2.70 2.34
N LEU A 116 0.04 -3.30 2.93
CA LEU A 116 -0.72 -2.70 4.03
C LEU A 116 0.18 -2.45 5.24
N VAL A 117 0.98 -3.44 5.64
CA VAL A 117 1.96 -3.31 6.73
C VAL A 117 2.99 -2.24 6.40
N SER A 118 3.53 -2.25 5.18
CA SER A 118 4.50 -1.27 4.70
C SER A 118 3.97 0.16 4.74
N VAL A 119 2.74 0.38 4.26
CA VAL A 119 2.09 1.69 4.27
C VAL A 119 1.79 2.10 5.71
N VAL A 120 1.16 1.25 6.52
CA VAL A 120 0.76 1.64 7.89
C VAL A 120 1.98 1.93 8.75
N ILE A 121 2.94 1.00 8.82
CA ILE A 121 4.12 1.17 9.68
C ILE A 121 5.05 2.22 9.08
N GLY A 122 5.35 2.13 7.79
CA GLY A 122 6.30 3.03 7.13
C GLY A 122 5.83 4.48 7.13
N VAL A 123 4.54 4.74 6.85
CA VAL A 123 4.00 6.10 6.87
C VAL A 123 4.02 6.68 8.28
N LEU A 124 3.57 5.93 9.29
CA LEU A 124 3.57 6.42 10.67
C LEU A 124 4.99 6.64 11.19
N TYR A 125 5.88 5.67 10.97
CA TYR A 125 7.27 5.75 11.43
C TYR A 125 8.02 6.91 10.75
N GLY A 126 7.92 7.02 9.42
CA GLY A 126 8.53 8.09 8.66
C GLY A 126 7.96 9.46 9.00
N ALA A 127 6.65 9.58 9.20
CA ALA A 127 6.02 10.84 9.54
C ALA A 127 6.41 11.31 10.94
N VAL A 128 6.52 10.40 11.92
CA VAL A 128 7.01 10.71 13.26
C VAL A 128 8.47 11.17 13.20
N ALA A 129 9.35 10.40 12.55
CA ALA A 129 10.77 10.74 12.42
C ALA A 129 10.95 12.11 11.73
N GLY A 130 10.30 12.33 10.60
CA GLY A 130 10.38 13.58 9.84
C GLY A 130 9.81 14.78 10.60
N TYR A 131 8.68 14.60 11.30
CA TYR A 131 8.03 15.69 12.03
C TYR A 131 8.89 16.19 13.19
N PHE A 132 9.30 15.29 14.09
CA PHE A 132 10.07 15.66 15.27
C PHE A 132 11.50 16.09 14.93
N GLY A 133 12.15 15.47 13.93
CA GLY A 133 13.51 15.82 13.54
C GLY A 133 14.55 15.56 14.64
N GLY A 134 15.76 16.11 14.44
CA GLY A 134 16.82 16.15 15.46
C GLY A 134 17.21 14.76 15.98
N ARG A 135 17.23 14.59 17.31
CA ARG A 135 17.64 13.32 17.96
C ARG A 135 16.66 12.19 17.72
N VAL A 136 15.35 12.47 17.70
CA VAL A 136 14.31 11.44 17.46
C VAL A 136 14.51 10.85 16.07
N ASP A 137 14.64 11.72 15.08
CA ASP A 137 14.92 11.34 13.71
C ASP A 137 16.23 10.53 13.59
N ALA A 138 17.32 11.02 14.19
CA ALA A 138 18.62 10.34 14.15
C ALA A 138 18.55 8.92 14.73
N ILE A 139 17.88 8.72 15.87
CA ILE A 139 17.73 7.39 16.50
C ILE A 139 16.84 6.48 15.65
N MET A 140 15.67 6.99 15.23
CA MET A 140 14.72 6.23 14.43
C MET A 140 15.33 5.81 13.09
N MET A 141 16.06 6.70 12.43
CA MET A 141 16.71 6.38 11.17
C MET A 141 17.93 5.51 11.36
N ARG A 142 18.67 5.63 12.48
CA ARG A 142 19.75 4.69 12.80
C ARG A 142 19.25 3.26 12.91
N PHE A 143 18.09 3.04 13.53
CA PHE A 143 17.47 1.71 13.56
C PHE A 143 17.18 1.19 12.15
N VAL A 144 16.56 2.03 11.30
CA VAL A 144 16.28 1.67 9.90
C VAL A 144 17.58 1.37 9.15
N ASP A 145 18.62 2.18 9.32
CA ASP A 145 19.95 1.99 8.71
C ASP A 145 20.60 0.66 9.12
N ILE A 146 20.51 0.29 10.39
CA ILE A 146 21.03 -1.00 10.90
C ILE A 146 20.28 -2.17 10.26
N MET A 147 18.96 -2.08 10.14
CA MET A 147 18.16 -3.11 9.46
C MET A 147 18.53 -3.26 7.98
N TYR A 148 18.86 -2.15 7.30
CA TYR A 148 19.33 -2.17 5.91
C TYR A 148 20.75 -2.69 5.72
N ALA A 149 21.60 -2.60 6.75
CA ALA A 149 22.97 -3.09 6.67
C ALA A 149 23.03 -4.62 6.53
N LEU A 150 21.96 -5.32 6.92
CA LEU A 150 21.84 -6.76 6.76
C LEU A 150 21.43 -7.10 5.32
N PRO A 151 22.18 -7.96 4.61
CA PRO A 151 21.79 -8.44 3.29
C PRO A 151 20.41 -9.10 3.32
N TYR A 152 19.52 -8.65 2.44
CA TYR A 152 18.13 -9.13 2.36
C TYR A 152 18.04 -10.66 2.28
N VAL A 153 18.91 -11.30 1.49
CA VAL A 153 18.96 -12.76 1.33
C VAL A 153 19.27 -13.48 2.65
N LEU A 154 20.11 -12.90 3.52
CA LEU A 154 20.43 -13.49 4.82
C LEU A 154 19.22 -13.50 5.75
N PHE A 155 18.41 -12.44 5.74
CA PHE A 155 17.16 -12.38 6.51
C PHE A 155 16.19 -13.49 6.10
N VAL A 156 15.99 -13.64 4.79
CA VAL A 156 15.14 -14.66 4.17
C VAL A 156 15.61 -16.07 4.56
N ILE A 157 16.91 -16.35 4.47
CA ILE A 157 17.48 -17.65 4.85
C ILE A 157 17.30 -17.92 6.35
N LEU A 158 17.62 -16.95 7.21
CA LEU A 158 17.48 -17.11 8.66
C LEU A 158 16.04 -17.46 9.06
N LEU A 159 15.06 -16.80 8.43
CA LEU A 159 13.66 -17.09 8.68
C LEU A 159 13.24 -18.47 8.19
N MET A 160 13.73 -18.92 7.04
CA MET A 160 13.51 -20.30 6.57
C MET A 160 14.09 -21.34 7.54
N VAL A 161 15.25 -21.04 8.15
CA VAL A 161 15.88 -21.94 9.12
C VAL A 161 15.08 -21.99 10.42
N ILE A 162 14.65 -20.83 10.93
CA ILE A 162 13.92 -20.72 12.22
C ILE A 162 12.51 -21.28 12.11
N PHE A 163 11.76 -20.89 11.07
CA PHE A 163 10.34 -21.20 10.92
C PHE A 163 10.09 -22.43 10.03
N GLY A 164 11.15 -23.05 9.52
CA GLY A 164 11.07 -24.15 8.57
C GLY A 164 10.56 -23.71 7.19
N ARG A 165 10.17 -24.69 6.38
CA ARG A 165 9.73 -24.48 4.99
C ARG A 165 8.28 -23.99 4.89
N ASN A 166 7.96 -22.90 5.58
CA ASN A 166 6.66 -22.24 5.50
C ASN A 166 6.73 -21.03 4.56
N VAL A 167 6.25 -21.22 3.33
CA VAL A 167 6.25 -20.19 2.29
C VAL A 167 5.46 -18.95 2.70
N TYR A 168 4.40 -19.07 3.50
CA TYR A 168 3.61 -17.93 3.95
C TYR A 168 4.40 -17.04 4.91
N LEU A 169 5.17 -17.63 5.83
CA LEU A 169 6.00 -16.88 6.77
C LEU A 169 7.16 -16.19 6.07
N LEU A 170 7.77 -16.86 5.08
CA LEU A 170 8.78 -16.25 4.22
C LEU A 170 8.26 -14.97 3.58
N PHE A 171 7.13 -15.09 2.90
CA PHE A 171 6.48 -14.01 2.17
C PHE A 171 6.01 -12.88 3.09
N ALA A 172 5.43 -13.22 4.24
CA ALA A 172 5.03 -12.24 5.25
C ALA A 172 6.24 -11.45 5.78
N ALA A 173 7.36 -12.13 6.03
CA ALA A 173 8.54 -11.48 6.54
C ALA A 173 9.25 -10.61 5.49
N ILE A 174 9.27 -11.04 4.23
CA ILE A 174 9.70 -10.21 3.09
C ILE A 174 8.86 -8.93 3.05
N GLY A 175 7.53 -9.08 3.10
CA GLY A 175 6.62 -7.94 3.12
C GLY A 175 6.80 -7.02 4.32
N ALA A 176 7.11 -7.58 5.48
CA ALA A 176 7.37 -6.85 6.71
C ALA A 176 8.75 -6.18 6.75
N LEU A 177 9.60 -6.28 5.72
CA LEU A 177 10.81 -5.48 5.60
C LEU A 177 10.61 -4.25 4.68
N GLU A 178 9.58 -4.26 3.83
CA GLU A 178 9.29 -3.17 2.89
C GLU A 178 8.94 -1.84 3.58
N TRP A 179 8.46 -1.87 4.83
CA TRP A 179 8.13 -0.64 5.58
C TRP A 179 9.36 0.24 5.82
N LEU A 180 10.57 -0.34 5.82
CA LEU A 180 11.82 0.40 6.01
C LEU A 180 12.04 1.42 4.87
N THR A 181 11.75 1.00 3.63
CA THR A 181 11.83 1.87 2.44
C THR A 181 10.79 2.97 2.53
N MET A 182 9.56 2.58 2.84
CA MET A 182 8.43 3.51 2.95
C MET A 182 8.67 4.56 4.05
N ALA A 183 9.25 4.17 5.19
CA ALA A 183 9.63 5.09 6.26
C ALA A 183 10.63 6.17 5.80
N ARG A 184 11.65 5.81 5.00
CA ARG A 184 12.59 6.78 4.45
C ARG A 184 11.92 7.77 3.50
N ILE A 185 11.09 7.27 2.59
CA ILE A 185 10.36 8.10 1.62
C ILE A 185 9.48 9.10 2.36
N VAL A 186 8.65 8.60 3.29
CA VAL A 186 7.70 9.41 4.03
C VAL A 186 8.40 10.41 4.96
N ARG A 187 9.53 10.04 5.57
CA ARG A 187 10.36 10.98 6.32
C ARG A 187 10.78 12.16 5.45
N GLY A 188 11.30 11.89 4.24
CA GLY A 188 11.74 12.92 3.30
C GLY A 188 10.61 13.88 2.94
N GLN A 189 9.43 13.34 2.61
CA GLN A 189 8.25 14.15 2.31
C GLN A 189 7.74 14.94 3.53
N THR A 190 7.79 14.34 4.72
CA THR A 190 7.35 14.99 5.96
C THR A 190 8.24 16.18 6.32
N LEU A 191 9.55 16.10 6.07
CA LEU A 191 10.47 17.23 6.27
C LEU A 191 10.09 18.45 5.43
N SER A 192 9.57 18.24 4.22
CA SER A 192 9.04 19.32 3.37
C SER A 192 7.69 19.83 3.86
N ILE A 193 6.75 18.92 4.19
CA ILE A 193 5.40 19.30 4.61
C ILE A 193 5.38 20.05 5.94
N LYS A 194 6.24 19.69 6.90
CA LYS A 194 6.23 20.29 8.25
C LYS A 194 6.61 21.78 8.27
N GLN A 195 7.18 22.30 7.18
CA GLN A 195 7.57 23.70 7.02
C GLN A 195 6.48 24.54 6.33
N ARG A 196 5.33 23.96 6.00
CA ARG A 196 4.22 24.69 5.36
C ARG A 196 3.41 25.50 6.37
N GLU A 197 2.89 26.65 5.93
CA GLU A 197 2.16 27.63 6.75
C GLU A 197 0.97 27.03 7.52
N PHE A 198 0.24 26.08 6.92
CA PHE A 198 -0.90 25.45 7.60
C PHE A 198 -0.50 24.58 8.80
N ILE A 199 0.73 24.04 8.81
CA ILE A 199 1.28 23.32 9.96
C ILE A 199 1.69 24.30 11.06
N GLU A 200 2.23 25.46 10.70
CA GLU A 200 2.56 26.53 11.64
C GLU A 200 1.30 27.09 12.29
N ALA A 201 0.24 27.36 11.51
CA ALA A 201 -1.06 27.77 12.01
C ALA A 201 -1.66 26.72 12.97
N ALA A 202 -1.55 25.42 12.64
CA ALA A 202 -2.01 24.34 13.52
C ALA A 202 -1.23 24.29 14.85
N ARG A 203 0.09 24.56 14.82
CA ARG A 203 0.92 24.67 16.03
C ARG A 203 0.57 25.90 16.86
N ALA A 204 0.42 27.07 16.23
CA ALA A 204 0.01 28.31 16.90
C ALA A 204 -1.37 28.18 17.55
N SER A 205 -2.26 27.37 16.97
CA SER A 205 -3.57 27.02 17.54
C SER A 205 -3.51 26.01 18.69
N GLY A 206 -2.31 25.62 19.16
CA GLY A 206 -2.13 24.70 20.29
C GLY A 206 -2.48 23.24 20.00
N GLN A 207 -2.53 22.81 18.74
CA GLN A 207 -2.82 21.40 18.44
C GLN A 207 -1.66 20.49 18.86
N ARG A 208 -2.00 19.36 19.51
CA ARG A 208 -1.02 18.33 19.89
C ARG A 208 -0.31 17.78 18.66
N SER A 209 1.01 17.56 18.77
CA SER A 209 1.86 17.04 17.68
C SER A 209 1.31 15.79 17.00
N PHE A 210 0.82 14.81 17.76
CA PHE A 210 0.24 13.59 17.20
C PHE A 210 -1.03 13.86 16.37
N LYS A 211 -1.86 14.81 16.81
CA LYS A 211 -3.04 15.25 16.05
C LYS A 211 -2.62 15.95 14.76
N ILE A 212 -1.53 16.73 14.78
CA ILE A 212 -0.98 17.37 13.58
C ILE A 212 -0.48 16.31 12.59
N ILE A 213 0.24 15.31 13.07
CA ILE A 213 0.75 14.21 12.22
C ILE A 213 -0.42 13.49 11.53
N LEU A 214 -1.40 13.01 12.29
CA LEU A 214 -2.49 12.20 11.73
C LEU A 214 -3.51 13.01 10.92
N LYS A 215 -3.80 14.26 11.29
CA LYS A 215 -4.85 15.06 10.65
C LYS A 215 -4.32 15.92 9.50
N HIS A 216 -3.06 16.34 9.56
CA HIS A 216 -2.51 17.29 8.58
C HIS A 216 -1.37 16.68 7.77
N ILE A 217 -0.43 15.96 8.38
CA ILE A 217 0.75 15.46 7.64
C ILE A 217 0.41 14.22 6.83
N VAL A 218 -0.06 13.15 7.49
CA VAL A 218 -0.38 11.87 6.85
C VAL A 218 -1.34 12.01 5.67
N PRO A 219 -2.46 12.76 5.77
CA PRO A 219 -3.34 12.94 4.64
C PRO A 219 -2.73 13.72 3.48
N ASN A 220 -1.79 14.63 3.75
CA ASN A 220 -1.07 15.39 2.72
C ASN A 220 0.08 14.62 2.07
N LEU A 221 0.48 13.46 2.62
CA LEU A 221 1.48 12.56 2.01
C LEU A 221 0.90 11.70 0.89
N VAL A 222 -0.43 11.65 0.74
CA VAL A 222 -1.13 10.81 -0.24
C VAL A 222 -1.18 11.46 -1.64
N GLY A 223 -0.94 12.76 -1.76
CA GLY A 223 -1.16 13.55 -2.98
C GLY A 223 0.07 14.28 -3.49
#